data_AF-A0A8C2Z0X1-F1
#
_entry.id   AF-A0A8C2Z0X1-F1
#
_cell.length_a   1.000
_cell.length_b   1.000
_cell.length_c   1.000
_cell.angle_alpha   90.00
_cell.angle_beta   90.00
_cell.angle_gamma   90.00
#
_symmetry.space_group_name_H-M   'P 1'
#
loop_
_entity.id
_entity.type
_entity.pdbx_description
1 polymer ?
#
loop_
_entity_poly.entity_id
_entity_poly.type
_entity_poly.pdbx_seq_one_letter_code
_entity_poly.pdbx_strand_id
1 'polypeptide(L)'
;MLVVLHVYIYIYIYIYIYIYIYIYIYIYIYDCLKACEPCASQALRQFFERVSWELSYPLLFCSCPDQACAERRRRTIVPSCSHQQRHKPTCLELRRTCRADALCRSRLADFHMNCQMTSHSATSCPRDNDHGCLMSYVGLIGSDVTPNYSDSSPSNITMSLWCTCRGTANQERQCDAFQRDFTHNSCLKNAIQSFGYGAEGGTLLVTELSSTFFPPAQPPIISIPGPSLHTNAIKPHDSACVFSTCANLQVISSLFY
;
A
#
# COMPACT_ATOMS: atom_id res chain seq x y z
N MET A 1 12.15 30.20 49.90
CA MET A 1 12.21 31.00 48.64
C MET A 1 12.89 30.24 47.51
N LEU A 2 14.13 29.76 47.68
CA LEU A 2 14.86 28.99 46.64
C LEU A 2 14.12 27.73 46.14
N VAL A 3 13.51 26.95 47.04
CA VAL A 3 12.81 25.70 46.68
C VAL A 3 11.59 25.98 45.79
N VAL A 4 10.83 27.04 46.09
CA VAL A 4 9.67 27.44 45.28
C VAL A 4 10.11 27.92 43.90
N LEU A 5 11.21 28.66 43.82
CA LEU A 5 11.79 29.11 42.56
C LEU A 5 12.29 27.93 41.71
N HIS A 6 12.93 26.94 42.33
CA HIS A 6 13.40 25.73 41.65
C HIS A 6 12.23 24.90 41.09
N VAL A 7 11.16 24.72 41.86
CA VAL A 7 9.94 24.02 41.41
C VAL A 7 9.28 24.77 40.26
N TYR A 8 9.20 26.10 40.33
CA TYR A 8 8.62 26.91 39.26
C TYR A 8 9.42 26.82 37.95
N ILE A 9 10.76 26.91 38.04
CA ILE A 9 11.65 26.77 36.88
C ILE A 9 11.52 25.38 36.27
N TYR A 10 11.47 24.33 37.10
CA TYR A 10 11.30 22.95 36.62
C TYR A 10 9.98 22.76 35.86
N ILE A 11 8.86 23.25 36.41
CA ILE A 11 7.55 23.17 35.75
C ILE A 11 7.56 23.96 34.43
N TYR A 12 8.15 25.15 34.42
CA TYR A 12 8.24 25.97 33.21
C TYR A 12 9.03 25.27 32.10
N ILE A 13 10.20 24.70 32.44
CA ILE A 13 11.02 23.94 31.48
C ILE A 13 10.27 22.72 30.97
N TYR A 14 9.60 21.98 31.86
CA TYR A 14 8.83 20.80 31.48
C TYR A 14 7.69 21.15 30.50
N ILE A 15 6.93 22.20 30.78
CA ILE A 15 5.84 22.68 29.90
C ILE A 15 6.41 23.14 28.56
N TYR A 16 7.52 23.88 28.58
CA TYR A 16 8.17 24.36 27.35
C TYR A 16 8.65 23.20 26.47
N ILE A 17 9.33 22.21 27.04
CA ILE A 17 9.78 21.01 26.31
C ILE A 17 8.58 20.24 25.76
N TYR A 18 7.52 20.05 26.56
CA TYR A 18 6.32 19.34 26.12
C TYR A 18 5.65 20.04 24.93
N ILE A 19 5.46 21.36 25.00
CA ILE A 19 4.88 22.15 23.91
C ILE A 19 5.76 22.09 22.67
N TYR A 20 7.08 22.23 22.83
CA TYR A 20 8.03 22.16 21.70
C TYR A 20 7.97 20.79 21.00
N ILE A 21 7.99 19.68 21.76
CA ILE A 21 7.88 18.33 21.21
C ILE A 21 6.53 18.15 20.49
N TYR A 22 5.43 18.61 21.10
CA TYR A 22 4.09 18.52 20.50
C TYR A 22 4.00 19.27 19.16
N ILE A 23 4.50 20.50 19.11
CA ILE A 23 4.53 21.32 17.88
C ILE A 23 5.42 20.67 16.83
N TYR A 24 6.60 20.18 17.21
CA TYR A 24 7.51 19.50 16.28
C TYR A 24 6.87 18.24 15.68
N ILE A 25 6.25 17.40 16.50
CA ILE A 25 5.52 16.20 16.04
C ILE A 25 4.37 16.61 15.13
N TYR A 26 3.61 17.65 15.48
CA TYR A 26 2.47 18.11 14.67
C TYR A 26 2.92 18.60 13.29
N ILE A 27 3.96 19.43 13.22
CA ILE A 27 4.52 19.94 11.96
C ILE A 27 5.07 18.77 11.14
N TYR A 28 5.83 17.87 11.75
CA TYR A 28 6.37 16.69 11.07
C TYR A 28 5.27 15.79 10.49
N ILE A 29 4.20 15.52 11.24
CA ILE A 29 3.04 14.76 10.75
C ILE A 29 2.35 15.50 9.60
N TYR A 30 2.17 16.83 9.73
CA TYR A 30 1.47 17.63 8.73
C TYR A 30 2.25 17.70 7.40
N ASP A 31 3.56 17.89 7.47
CA ASP A 31 4.43 17.94 6.31
C ASP A 31 4.55 16.57 5.63
N CYS A 32 4.65 15.47 6.40
CA CYS A 32 4.62 14.13 5.83
C CYS A 32 3.27 13.78 5.20
N LEU A 33 2.15 14.25 5.76
CA LEU A 33 0.83 14.06 5.17
C LEU A 33 0.70 14.82 3.84
N LYS A 34 1.24 16.04 3.73
CA LYS A 34 1.28 16.81 2.48
C LYS A 34 2.24 16.23 1.44
N ALA A 35 3.38 15.71 1.85
CA ALA A 35 4.37 15.11 0.95
C ALA A 35 3.92 13.78 0.33
N CYS A 36 2.89 13.13 0.90
CA CYS A 36 2.37 11.86 0.41
C CYS A 36 1.61 11.94 -0.92
N GLU A 37 1.03 13.10 -1.27
CA GLU A 37 -0.11 13.14 -2.18
C GLU A 37 0.17 12.80 -3.67
N PRO A 38 1.37 13.08 -4.26
CA PRO A 38 1.71 12.58 -5.60
C PRO A 38 2.74 11.42 -5.62
N CYS A 39 3.62 11.32 -4.62
CA CYS A 39 4.76 10.38 -4.70
C CYS A 39 4.44 8.98 -4.16
N ALA A 40 3.46 8.83 -3.25
CA ALA A 40 3.16 7.53 -2.65
C ALA A 40 2.57 6.54 -3.66
N SER A 41 1.63 6.98 -4.49
CA SER A 41 0.99 6.14 -5.53
C SER A 41 2.00 5.72 -6.59
N GLN A 42 2.86 6.64 -7.05
CA GLN A 42 3.90 6.34 -8.04
C GLN A 42 4.96 5.38 -7.49
N ALA A 43 5.42 5.58 -6.26
CA ALA A 43 6.39 4.69 -5.61
C ALA A 43 5.82 3.29 -5.38
N LEU A 44 4.56 3.17 -4.93
CA LEU A 44 3.87 1.89 -4.77
C LEU A 44 3.74 1.15 -6.10
N ARG A 45 3.32 1.85 -7.14
CA ARG A 45 3.23 1.26 -8.48
C ARG A 45 4.59 0.74 -8.95
N GLN A 46 5.64 1.54 -8.80
CA GLN A 46 7.00 1.13 -9.14
C GLN A 46 7.50 -0.06 -8.31
N PHE A 47 7.13 -0.15 -7.03
CA PHE A 47 7.46 -1.30 -6.19
C PHE A 47 6.83 -2.58 -6.75
N PHE A 48 5.53 -2.59 -7.01
CA PHE A 48 4.85 -3.78 -7.55
C PHE A 48 5.18 -4.10 -9.01
N GLU A 49 5.65 -3.14 -9.80
CA GLU A 49 6.14 -3.38 -11.16
C GLU A 49 7.57 -3.96 -11.19
N ARG A 50 8.42 -3.65 -10.19
CA ARG A 50 9.84 -4.05 -10.18
C ARG A 50 10.15 -5.23 -9.27
N VAL A 51 9.45 -5.35 -8.16
CA VAL A 51 9.65 -6.44 -7.20
C VAL A 51 8.92 -7.66 -7.70
N SER A 52 9.58 -8.81 -7.66
CA SER A 52 8.99 -10.06 -8.12
C SER A 52 7.73 -10.40 -7.32
N TRP A 53 6.80 -11.12 -7.95
CA TRP A 53 5.52 -11.44 -7.31
C TRP A 53 5.71 -12.37 -6.11
N GLU A 54 6.74 -13.22 -6.12
CA GLU A 54 7.10 -14.13 -5.02
C GLU A 54 7.44 -13.38 -3.73
N LEU A 55 7.94 -12.14 -3.84
CA LEU A 55 8.26 -11.29 -2.69
C LEU A 55 7.16 -10.28 -2.38
N SER A 56 6.52 -9.71 -3.40
CA SER A 56 5.54 -8.64 -3.19
C SER A 56 4.14 -9.15 -2.81
N TYR A 57 3.74 -10.34 -3.26
CA TYR A 57 2.39 -10.85 -3.04
C TYR A 57 2.17 -11.35 -1.62
N PRO A 58 3.14 -12.01 -0.96
CA PRO A 58 3.02 -12.36 0.45
C PRO A 58 2.82 -11.16 1.38
N LEU A 59 3.33 -9.98 1.02
CA LEU A 59 3.12 -8.75 1.80
C LEU A 59 1.65 -8.27 1.73
N LEU A 60 0.97 -8.59 0.64
CA LEU A 60 -0.36 -8.07 0.33
C LEU A 60 -1.46 -9.09 0.63
N PHE A 61 -1.22 -10.38 0.36
CA PHE A 61 -2.22 -11.45 0.37
C PHE A 61 -1.98 -12.51 1.44
N CYS A 62 -1.12 -12.26 2.44
CA CYS A 62 -0.90 -13.20 3.53
C CYS A 62 -2.20 -13.56 4.26
N SER A 63 -2.33 -14.82 4.67
CA SER A 63 -3.34 -15.23 5.64
C SER A 63 -3.00 -14.68 7.01
N CYS A 64 -4.02 -14.40 7.83
CA CYS A 64 -3.83 -13.80 9.15
C CYS A 64 -4.52 -14.62 10.25
N PRO A 65 -3.81 -14.97 11.33
CA PRO A 65 -4.40 -15.66 12.48
C PRO A 65 -5.19 -14.71 13.39
N ASP A 66 -4.81 -13.43 13.41
CA ASP A 66 -5.35 -12.43 14.32
C ASP A 66 -5.58 -11.06 13.65
N GLN A 67 -6.22 -10.17 14.39
CA GLN A 67 -6.57 -8.82 13.94
C GLN A 67 -5.33 -7.94 13.72
N ALA A 68 -4.24 -8.16 14.47
CA ALA A 68 -3.01 -7.38 14.34
C ALA A 68 -2.30 -7.66 13.00
N CYS A 69 -2.23 -8.93 12.60
CA CYS A 69 -1.80 -9.32 11.26
C CYS A 69 -2.70 -8.71 10.18
N ALA A 70 -4.02 -8.82 10.34
CA ALA A 70 -4.97 -8.29 9.35
C ALA A 70 -4.84 -6.77 9.18
N GLU A 71 -4.61 -6.04 10.28
CA GLU A 71 -4.35 -4.60 10.23
C GLU A 71 -3.00 -4.28 9.57
N ARG A 72 -1.95 -5.08 9.81
CA ARG A 72 -0.66 -4.94 9.10
C ARG A 72 -0.84 -5.13 7.60
N ARG A 73 -1.57 -6.16 7.18
CA ARG A 73 -1.92 -6.45 5.78
C ARG A 73 -2.69 -5.30 5.14
N ARG A 74 -3.69 -4.74 5.83
CA ARG A 74 -4.45 -3.56 5.37
C ARG A 74 -3.56 -2.31 5.22
N ARG A 75 -2.50 -2.20 6.02
CA ARG A 75 -1.55 -1.08 6.01
C ARG A 75 -0.40 -1.23 5.01
N THR A 76 -0.24 -2.37 4.35
CA THR A 76 0.86 -2.64 3.40
C THR A 76 1.03 -1.54 2.35
N ILE A 77 -0.07 -0.98 1.84
CA ILE A 77 -0.05 0.09 0.83
C ILE A 77 -0.23 1.50 1.41
N VAL A 78 -0.08 1.66 2.72
CA VAL A 78 -0.17 2.94 3.45
C VAL A 78 -1.39 3.78 3.00
N PRO A 79 -2.63 3.31 3.27
CA PRO A 79 -3.83 3.83 2.62
C PRO A 79 -4.03 5.35 2.77
N SER A 80 -3.71 5.93 3.93
CA SER A 80 -3.81 7.36 4.23
C SER A 80 -2.93 8.26 3.35
N CYS A 81 -1.93 7.67 2.69
CA CYS A 81 -0.98 8.35 1.84
C CYS A 81 -1.18 8.05 0.36
N SER A 82 -1.63 6.85 0.03
CA SER A 82 -1.66 6.37 -1.36
C SER A 82 -2.96 6.63 -2.09
N HIS A 83 -4.11 6.53 -1.42
CA HIS A 83 -5.42 6.62 -2.07
C HIS A 83 -6.57 7.12 -1.19
N GLN A 84 -6.46 7.04 0.14
CA GLN A 84 -7.50 7.54 1.04
C GLN A 84 -7.35 9.05 1.27
N GLN A 85 -7.97 9.83 0.39
CA GLN A 85 -8.08 11.27 0.55
C GLN A 85 -9.11 11.65 1.62
N ARG A 86 -9.02 12.87 2.17
CA ARG A 86 -9.99 13.37 3.18
C ARG A 86 -11.43 13.35 2.67
N HIS A 87 -11.63 13.65 1.39
CA HIS A 87 -12.94 13.56 0.76
C HIS A 87 -13.11 12.18 0.11
N LYS A 88 -14.26 11.56 0.33
CA LYS A 88 -14.61 10.25 -0.24
C LYS A 88 -15.54 10.46 -1.43
N PRO A 89 -15.04 10.41 -2.69
CA PRO A 89 -15.84 10.69 -3.87
C PRO A 89 -16.88 9.60 -4.13
N THR A 90 -17.77 9.83 -5.09
CA THR A 90 -18.68 8.76 -5.54
C THR A 90 -17.90 7.70 -6.31
N CYS A 91 -18.31 6.43 -6.24
CA CYS A 91 -17.59 5.37 -6.99
C CYS A 91 -17.66 5.57 -8.51
N LEU A 92 -18.73 6.22 -9.00
CA LEU A 92 -18.87 6.56 -10.41
C LEU A 92 -17.94 7.70 -10.84
N GLU A 93 -17.70 8.69 -9.98
CA GLU A 93 -16.70 9.72 -10.21
C GLU A 93 -15.30 9.13 -10.25
N LEU A 94 -14.95 8.29 -9.26
CA LEU A 94 -13.66 7.60 -9.22
C LEU A 94 -13.42 6.77 -10.50
N ARG A 95 -14.44 6.06 -10.97
CA ARG A 95 -14.41 5.32 -12.23
C ARG A 95 -14.21 6.24 -13.44
N ARG A 96 -14.81 7.44 -13.46
CA ARG A 96 -14.65 8.40 -14.56
C ARG A 96 -13.23 8.95 -14.60
N THR A 97 -12.66 9.33 -13.45
CA THR A 97 -11.27 9.78 -13.34
C THR A 97 -10.31 8.72 -13.85
N CYS A 98 -10.45 7.48 -13.38
CA CYS A 98 -9.63 6.36 -13.86
C CYS A 98 -9.76 6.11 -15.37
N ARG A 99 -10.96 6.29 -15.95
CA ARG A 99 -11.15 6.11 -17.40
C ARG A 99 -10.53 7.22 -18.24
N ALA A 100 -10.28 8.39 -17.65
CA ALA A 100 -9.57 9.48 -18.31
C ALA A 100 -8.06 9.22 -18.38
N ASP A 101 -7.49 8.54 -17.39
CA ASP A 101 -6.10 8.07 -17.41
C ASP A 101 -5.94 6.79 -18.25
N ALA A 102 -5.02 6.79 -19.23
CA ALA A 102 -4.88 5.69 -20.16
C ALA A 102 -4.42 4.39 -19.48
N LEU A 103 -3.55 4.50 -18.49
CA LEU A 103 -3.02 3.36 -17.76
C LEU A 103 -4.08 2.77 -16.82
N CYS A 104 -4.71 3.60 -15.99
CA CYS A 104 -5.76 3.19 -15.07
C CYS A 104 -6.91 2.52 -15.83
N ARG A 105 -7.31 3.12 -16.96
CA ARG A 105 -8.31 2.52 -17.86
C ARG A 105 -7.93 1.12 -18.32
N SER A 106 -6.68 0.91 -18.73
CA SER A 106 -6.19 -0.41 -19.15
C SER A 106 -6.21 -1.40 -17.99
N ARG A 107 -5.64 -1.04 -16.84
CA ARG A 107 -5.57 -1.90 -15.66
C ARG A 107 -6.95 -2.27 -15.13
N LEU A 108 -7.89 -1.34 -15.14
CA LEU A 108 -9.28 -1.60 -14.76
C LEU A 108 -10.00 -2.55 -15.72
N ALA A 109 -9.69 -2.48 -17.03
CA ALA A 109 -10.20 -3.45 -17.99
C ALA A 109 -9.62 -4.85 -17.75
N ASP A 110 -8.31 -4.95 -17.49
CA ASP A 110 -7.64 -6.21 -17.16
C ASP A 110 -8.24 -6.85 -15.90
N PHE A 111 -8.51 -6.04 -14.85
CA PHE A 111 -9.19 -6.51 -13.64
C PHE A 111 -10.58 -7.08 -13.94
N HIS A 112 -11.42 -6.36 -14.68
CA HIS A 112 -12.74 -6.88 -15.03
C HIS A 112 -12.66 -8.14 -15.90
N MET A 113 -11.64 -8.29 -16.75
CA MET A 113 -11.48 -9.48 -17.59
C MET A 113 -11.01 -10.71 -16.81
N ASN A 114 -10.04 -10.54 -15.89
CA ASN A 114 -9.41 -11.66 -15.18
C ASN A 114 -10.09 -12.00 -13.86
N CYS A 115 -10.82 -11.07 -13.24
CA CYS A 115 -11.53 -11.28 -11.98
C CYS A 115 -13.06 -11.38 -12.17
N GLN A 116 -13.56 -11.53 -13.40
CA GLN A 116 -14.99 -11.72 -13.62
C GLN A 116 -15.46 -13.02 -12.95
N MET A 117 -16.47 -12.94 -12.09
CA MET A 117 -17.02 -14.13 -11.45
C MET A 117 -17.67 -15.08 -12.47
N THR A 118 -17.30 -16.36 -12.41
CA THR A 118 -17.89 -17.43 -13.22
C THR A 118 -18.50 -18.51 -12.32
N SER A 119 -19.72 -18.95 -12.64
CA SER A 119 -20.50 -19.90 -11.83
C SER A 119 -20.04 -21.36 -11.94
N HIS A 120 -19.19 -21.69 -12.91
CA HIS A 120 -18.88 -23.08 -13.29
C HIS A 120 -17.42 -23.50 -13.03
N SER A 121 -16.62 -22.66 -12.39
CA SER A 121 -15.19 -22.85 -12.14
C SER A 121 -14.94 -23.09 -10.64
N ALA A 122 -14.01 -23.98 -10.28
CA ALA A 122 -13.71 -24.32 -8.89
C ALA A 122 -13.24 -23.10 -8.07
N THR A 123 -12.49 -22.20 -8.71
CA THR A 123 -11.98 -20.95 -8.11
C THR A 123 -12.99 -19.81 -8.17
N SER A 124 -14.11 -19.98 -8.87
CA SER A 124 -15.01 -18.89 -9.33
C SER A 124 -14.37 -17.88 -10.31
N CYS A 125 -13.14 -18.13 -10.77
CA CYS A 125 -12.41 -17.26 -11.70
C CYS A 125 -12.47 -17.78 -13.16
N PRO A 126 -12.34 -16.88 -14.15
CA PRO A 126 -12.30 -17.28 -15.56
C PRO A 126 -11.12 -18.20 -15.83
N ARG A 127 -11.39 -19.37 -16.45
CA ARG A 127 -10.38 -20.39 -16.77
C ARG A 127 -9.63 -20.93 -15.54
N ASP A 128 -10.22 -20.81 -14.34
CA ASP A 128 -9.58 -21.14 -13.08
C ASP A 128 -8.22 -20.44 -12.85
N ASN A 129 -8.05 -19.24 -13.43
CA ASN A 129 -6.82 -18.46 -13.34
C ASN A 129 -6.90 -17.43 -12.20
N ASP A 130 -6.82 -17.93 -10.97
CA ASP A 130 -6.77 -17.11 -9.76
C ASP A 130 -5.54 -16.18 -9.72
N HIS A 131 -4.38 -16.67 -10.17
CA HIS A 131 -3.16 -15.88 -10.28
C HIS A 131 -3.33 -14.67 -11.23
N GLY A 132 -3.97 -14.86 -12.38
CA GLY A 132 -4.29 -13.76 -13.31
C GLY A 132 -5.20 -12.70 -12.71
N CYS A 133 -6.14 -13.09 -11.84
CA CYS A 133 -6.94 -12.15 -11.08
C CYS A 133 -6.09 -11.37 -10.07
N LEU A 134 -5.22 -12.03 -9.30
CA LEU A 134 -4.30 -11.35 -8.36
C LEU A 134 -3.37 -10.36 -9.08
N MET A 135 -2.80 -10.75 -10.22
CA MET A 135 -1.99 -9.87 -11.07
C MET A 135 -2.75 -8.62 -11.52
N SER A 136 -4.01 -8.79 -11.91
CA SER A 136 -4.84 -7.67 -12.33
C SER A 136 -5.25 -6.77 -11.17
N TYR A 137 -5.52 -7.34 -9.98
CA TYR A 137 -5.76 -6.61 -8.74
C TYR A 137 -4.54 -5.74 -8.36
N VAL A 138 -3.34 -6.34 -8.33
CA VAL A 138 -2.10 -5.61 -8.01
C VAL A 138 -1.82 -4.50 -9.02
N GLY A 139 -2.17 -4.72 -10.29
CA GLY A 139 -2.06 -3.70 -11.34
C GLY A 139 -2.90 -2.44 -11.11
N LEU A 140 -3.91 -2.47 -10.23
CA LEU A 140 -4.69 -1.30 -9.85
C LEU A 140 -4.04 -0.48 -8.73
N ILE A 141 -3.06 -1.04 -8.01
CA ILE A 141 -2.42 -0.34 -6.89
C ILE A 141 -1.58 0.82 -7.40
N GLY A 142 -1.80 2.00 -6.83
CA GLY A 142 -1.18 3.25 -7.28
C GLY A 142 -1.92 3.94 -8.41
N SER A 143 -3.16 3.53 -8.71
CA SER A 143 -4.10 4.22 -9.60
C SER A 143 -5.26 4.87 -8.83
N ASP A 144 -6.11 5.63 -9.51
CA ASP A 144 -7.31 6.23 -8.90
C ASP A 144 -8.24 5.18 -8.27
N VAL A 145 -8.33 3.98 -8.86
CA VAL A 145 -9.16 2.87 -8.37
C VAL A 145 -8.34 1.86 -7.56
N THR A 146 -7.42 2.33 -6.70
CA THR A 146 -6.64 1.46 -5.81
C THR A 146 -7.56 0.74 -4.81
N PRO A 147 -7.70 -0.60 -4.89
CA PRO A 147 -8.46 -1.38 -3.92
C PRO A 147 -7.64 -1.65 -2.65
N ASN A 148 -8.33 -1.80 -1.52
CA ASN A 148 -7.72 -2.24 -0.26
C ASN A 148 -8.71 -3.04 0.59
N TYR A 149 -8.19 -3.73 1.61
CA TYR A 149 -9.01 -4.37 2.65
C TYR A 149 -9.92 -3.33 3.32
N SER A 150 -11.22 -3.63 3.39
CA SER A 150 -12.21 -2.73 3.99
C SER A 150 -12.07 -2.60 5.51
N ASP A 151 -11.63 -3.67 6.17
CA ASP A 151 -11.46 -3.76 7.60
C ASP A 151 -10.23 -4.61 7.98
N SER A 152 -10.02 -4.82 9.28
CA SER A 152 -8.98 -5.67 9.84
C SER A 152 -9.51 -7.06 10.22
N SER A 153 -10.47 -7.62 9.47
CA SER A 153 -10.95 -8.98 9.73
C SER A 153 -9.91 -10.03 9.34
N PRO A 154 -9.57 -10.99 10.22
CA PRO A 154 -8.63 -12.06 9.88
C PRO A 154 -9.19 -13.01 8.79
N SER A 155 -10.48 -13.33 8.87
CA SER A 155 -11.13 -14.36 8.06
C SER A 155 -12.09 -13.80 7.01
N ASN A 156 -12.77 -12.67 7.29
CA ASN A 156 -13.72 -12.09 6.34
C ASN A 156 -13.02 -11.12 5.38
N ILE A 157 -12.35 -11.68 4.37
CA ILE A 157 -11.65 -10.88 3.36
C ILE A 157 -12.65 -10.16 2.47
N THR A 158 -12.71 -8.84 2.60
CA THR A 158 -13.52 -7.94 1.77
C THR A 158 -12.64 -6.83 1.21
N MET A 159 -12.66 -6.68 -0.11
CA MET A 159 -11.92 -5.64 -0.83
C MET A 159 -12.85 -4.49 -1.20
N SER A 160 -12.37 -3.26 -1.06
CA SER A 160 -13.17 -2.08 -1.36
C SER A 160 -12.33 -0.96 -1.95
N LEU A 161 -12.98 -0.10 -2.73
CA LEU A 161 -12.43 1.16 -3.19
C LEU A 161 -12.71 2.27 -2.16
N TRP A 162 -11.88 3.31 -2.15
CA TRP A 162 -12.14 4.52 -1.37
C TRP A 162 -13.21 5.42 -2.02
N CYS A 163 -14.46 4.94 -2.04
CA CYS A 163 -15.59 5.67 -2.61
C CYS A 163 -16.93 5.31 -1.94
N THR A 164 -17.97 6.10 -2.19
CA THR A 164 -19.33 5.86 -1.66
C THR A 164 -20.38 5.87 -2.77
N CYS A 165 -21.47 5.11 -2.60
CA CYS A 165 -22.64 5.16 -3.46
C CYS A 165 -23.82 5.92 -2.85
N ARG A 166 -23.70 6.38 -1.59
CA ARG A 166 -24.73 7.19 -0.94
C ARG A 166 -24.96 8.50 -1.70
N GLY A 167 -26.23 8.88 -1.87
CA GLY A 167 -26.61 10.15 -2.51
C GLY A 167 -26.62 10.11 -4.06
N THR A 168 -26.44 8.93 -4.66
CA THR A 168 -26.47 8.77 -6.12
C THR A 168 -27.86 8.35 -6.63
N ALA A 169 -28.94 9.03 -6.23
CA ALA A 169 -30.34 8.60 -6.42
C ALA A 169 -30.65 7.85 -7.75
N ASN A 170 -30.30 8.44 -8.90
CA ASN A 170 -30.59 7.83 -10.22
C ASN A 170 -29.51 6.88 -10.74
N GLN A 171 -28.34 6.81 -10.11
CA GLN A 171 -27.20 5.97 -10.52
C GLN A 171 -26.75 4.97 -9.45
N GLU A 172 -27.49 4.84 -8.34
CA GLU A 172 -27.14 4.00 -7.19
C GLU A 172 -26.91 2.55 -7.60
N ARG A 173 -27.83 1.97 -8.40
CA ARG A 173 -27.66 0.62 -8.94
C ARG A 173 -26.39 0.44 -9.76
N GLN A 174 -26.01 1.44 -10.56
CA GLN A 174 -24.79 1.40 -11.36
C GLN A 174 -23.54 1.56 -10.49
N CYS A 175 -23.63 2.40 -9.46
CA CYS A 175 -22.57 2.61 -8.49
C CYS A 175 -22.32 1.35 -7.67
N ASP A 176 -23.38 0.75 -7.13
CA ASP A 176 -23.33 -0.48 -6.35
C ASP A 176 -22.80 -1.64 -7.18
N ALA A 177 -23.20 -1.76 -8.45
CA ALA A 177 -22.66 -2.79 -9.34
C ALA A 177 -21.14 -2.66 -9.45
N PHE A 178 -20.62 -1.45 -9.69
CA PHE A 178 -19.18 -1.20 -9.76
C PHE A 178 -18.47 -1.46 -8.42
N GLN A 179 -19.09 -1.12 -7.29
CA GLN A 179 -18.52 -1.40 -5.97
C GLN A 179 -18.55 -2.91 -5.64
N ARG A 180 -19.53 -3.66 -6.14
CA ARG A 180 -19.66 -5.12 -5.98
C ARG A 180 -18.61 -5.91 -6.74
N ASP A 181 -18.07 -5.37 -7.84
CA ASP A 181 -16.94 -5.96 -8.56
C ASP A 181 -15.70 -6.18 -7.66
N PHE A 182 -15.61 -5.44 -6.55
CA PHE A 182 -14.57 -5.59 -5.52
C PHE A 182 -15.09 -6.25 -4.24
N THR A 183 -16.20 -5.76 -3.71
CA THR A 183 -16.70 -6.17 -2.37
C THR A 183 -17.36 -7.55 -2.36
N HIS A 184 -17.98 -7.95 -3.46
CA HIS A 184 -18.75 -9.20 -3.57
C HIS A 184 -18.22 -10.08 -4.70
N ASN A 185 -16.90 -10.10 -4.86
CA ASN A 185 -16.24 -10.88 -5.90
C ASN A 185 -15.68 -12.19 -5.33
N SER A 186 -16.36 -13.30 -5.60
CA SER A 186 -15.94 -14.62 -5.13
C SER A 186 -14.64 -15.09 -5.78
N CYS A 187 -14.38 -14.77 -7.05
CA CYS A 187 -13.11 -15.05 -7.70
C CYS A 187 -11.95 -14.41 -6.94
N LEU A 188 -12.02 -13.09 -6.71
CA LEU A 188 -10.98 -12.35 -6.01
C LEU A 188 -10.80 -12.86 -4.57
N LYS A 189 -11.90 -13.09 -3.86
CA LYS A 189 -11.86 -13.62 -2.48
C LYS A 189 -11.18 -14.97 -2.42
N ASN A 190 -11.57 -15.91 -3.29
CA ASN A 190 -11.00 -17.24 -3.34
C ASN A 190 -9.52 -17.21 -3.76
N ALA A 191 -9.15 -16.37 -4.73
CA ALA A 191 -7.77 -16.22 -5.17
C ALA A 191 -6.83 -15.78 -4.03
N ILE A 192 -7.28 -14.82 -3.22
CA ILE A 192 -6.49 -14.33 -2.07
C ILE A 192 -6.40 -15.41 -0.98
N GLN A 193 -7.50 -16.13 -0.71
CA GLN A 193 -7.50 -17.22 0.24
C GLN A 193 -6.57 -18.35 -0.21
N SER A 194 -6.68 -18.79 -1.46
CA SER A 194 -5.81 -19.82 -2.05
C SER A 194 -4.33 -19.43 -1.99
N PHE A 195 -3.99 -18.15 -2.23
CA PHE A 195 -2.62 -17.67 -2.10
C PHE A 195 -2.12 -17.75 -0.65
N GLY A 196 -2.92 -17.25 0.30
CA GLY A 196 -2.55 -17.19 1.70
C GLY A 196 -2.42 -18.55 2.39
N TYR A 197 -3.15 -19.57 1.92
CA TYR A 197 -3.04 -20.96 2.41
C TYR A 197 -2.08 -21.82 1.57
N GLY A 198 -1.87 -21.50 0.30
CA GLY A 198 -1.00 -22.25 -0.62
C GLY A 198 0.50 -22.04 -0.36
N ALA A 199 0.88 -21.01 0.39
CA ALA A 199 2.27 -20.77 0.81
C ALA A 199 2.79 -21.82 1.82
N GLU A 200 1.92 -22.65 2.40
CA GLU A 200 2.29 -23.71 3.35
C GLU A 200 2.68 -25.05 2.66
N GLY A 201 2.63 -25.13 1.33
CA GLY A 201 2.99 -26.34 0.55
C GLY A 201 4.19 -26.21 -0.38
N GLY A 202 4.75 -25.01 -0.52
CA GLY A 202 5.96 -24.77 -1.30
C GLY A 202 7.17 -24.80 -0.39
N THR A 203 7.96 -25.86 -0.45
CA THR A 203 9.30 -25.92 0.13
C THR A 203 10.16 -24.85 -0.53
N LEU A 204 10.13 -23.61 -0.03
CA LEU A 204 11.31 -22.78 -0.09
C LEU A 204 12.30 -23.47 0.83
N LEU A 205 13.31 -24.10 0.22
CA LEU A 205 14.55 -24.43 0.89
C LEU A 205 15.13 -23.12 1.43
N VAL A 206 14.68 -22.73 2.61
CA VAL A 206 15.54 -22.07 3.58
C VAL A 206 16.54 -23.15 3.94
N THR A 207 17.57 -23.29 3.12
CA THR A 207 18.82 -23.87 3.59
C THR A 207 19.21 -23.02 4.78
N GLU A 208 19.04 -23.57 5.98
CA GLU A 208 19.64 -23.05 7.19
C GLU A 208 21.12 -22.82 6.89
N LEU A 209 21.50 -21.56 6.69
CA LEU A 209 22.90 -21.18 6.78
C LEU A 209 23.22 -21.16 8.27
N SER A 210 23.56 -22.36 8.73
CA SER A 210 24.14 -22.65 10.03
C SER A 210 25.17 -21.58 10.38
N SER A 211 24.98 -20.97 11.56
CA SER A 211 25.90 -20.01 12.14
C SER A 211 27.33 -20.58 12.13
N THR A 212 28.19 -20.02 11.30
CA THR A 212 29.63 -20.22 11.41
C THR A 212 30.27 -18.85 11.40
N PHE A 213 30.78 -18.47 12.57
CA PHE A 213 31.65 -17.32 12.77
C PHE A 213 32.82 -17.37 11.78
N PHE A 214 33.00 -16.33 10.97
CA PHE A 214 34.27 -16.05 10.30
C PHE A 214 34.66 -14.56 10.47
N PRO A 215 35.96 -14.27 10.70
CA PRO A 215 36.48 -12.95 11.10
C PRO A 215 36.58 -11.97 9.91
N PRO A 216 36.83 -10.66 10.15
CA PRO A 216 36.70 -9.64 9.11
C PRO A 216 37.92 -9.65 8.18
N ALA A 217 37.67 -9.79 6.86
CA ALA A 217 38.68 -9.60 5.82
C ALA A 217 38.30 -8.41 4.92
N GLN A 218 39.30 -7.57 4.64
CA GLN A 218 39.25 -6.28 3.92
C GLN A 218 38.75 -6.38 2.46
N PRO A 219 38.28 -5.27 1.86
CA PRO A 219 37.75 -5.26 0.50
C PRO A 219 38.86 -5.25 -0.58
N PRO A 220 38.75 -6.05 -1.65
CA PRO A 220 39.63 -5.91 -2.81
C PRO A 220 39.07 -4.91 -3.82
N ILE A 221 39.97 -4.06 -4.31
CA ILE A 221 39.82 -3.07 -5.37
C ILE A 221 39.92 -3.79 -6.73
N ILE A 222 38.88 -3.74 -7.57
CA ILE A 222 39.00 -3.96 -9.03
C ILE A 222 38.05 -3.02 -9.77
N SER A 223 38.64 -2.18 -10.61
CA SER A 223 38.08 -1.15 -11.49
C SER A 223 37.80 -1.71 -12.89
N ILE A 224 36.61 -1.45 -13.45
CA ILE A 224 36.32 -1.59 -14.90
C ILE A 224 35.40 -0.42 -15.34
N PRO A 225 35.61 0.17 -16.54
CA PRO A 225 35.26 1.55 -16.88
C PRO A 225 33.82 1.74 -17.34
N GLY A 226 33.27 2.94 -17.10
CA GLY A 226 31.92 3.33 -17.52
C GLY A 226 31.79 3.64 -19.02
N PRO A 227 30.58 3.55 -19.59
CA PRO A 227 30.29 4.11 -20.90
C PRO A 227 29.87 5.58 -20.81
N SER A 228 30.26 6.31 -21.85
CA SER A 228 30.20 7.75 -22.08
C SER A 228 28.82 8.38 -22.01
N LEU A 229 28.77 9.59 -21.43
CA LEU A 229 27.71 10.57 -21.63
C LEU A 229 27.53 10.83 -23.13
N HIS A 230 26.34 10.56 -23.65
CA HIS A 230 25.84 11.24 -24.84
C HIS A 230 24.74 12.20 -24.41
N THR A 231 25.07 13.48 -24.43
CA THR A 231 24.19 14.62 -24.20
C THR A 231 23.12 14.65 -25.29
N ASN A 232 21.87 14.40 -24.92
CA ASN A 232 20.72 14.89 -25.67
C ASN A 232 19.73 15.50 -24.67
N ALA A 233 19.52 16.80 -24.83
CA ALA A 233 18.65 17.62 -24.00
C ALA A 233 17.20 17.12 -24.07
N ILE A 234 16.68 16.64 -22.95
CA ILE A 234 15.24 16.50 -22.71
C ILE A 234 14.91 17.45 -21.55
N LYS A 235 13.97 18.36 -21.83
CA LYS A 235 13.48 19.40 -20.92
C LYS A 235 13.10 18.83 -19.55
N PRO A 236 13.30 19.58 -18.45
CA PRO A 236 12.89 19.15 -17.12
C PRO A 236 11.37 19.27 -17.03
N HIS A 237 10.66 18.15 -16.98
CA HIS A 237 9.29 18.12 -16.46
C HIS A 237 9.30 17.32 -15.15
N ASP A 238 9.13 18.07 -14.06
CA ASP A 238 8.65 17.66 -12.73
C ASP A 238 9.35 16.46 -12.08
N SER A 239 10.63 16.63 -11.79
CA SER A 239 11.39 15.82 -10.84
C SER A 239 11.09 16.26 -9.40
N ALA A 240 9.91 15.95 -8.87
CA ALA A 240 9.52 16.34 -7.51
C ALA A 240 9.35 15.15 -6.53
N CYS A 241 9.78 13.95 -6.89
CA CYS A 241 9.84 12.82 -5.95
C CYS A 241 11.28 12.56 -5.52
N VAL A 242 11.87 13.54 -4.83
CA VAL A 242 13.07 13.31 -4.01
C VAL A 242 12.61 12.64 -2.73
N PHE A 243 13.14 11.45 -2.46
CA PHE A 243 12.82 10.58 -1.32
C PHE A 243 12.61 11.36 -0.02
N SER A 244 11.34 11.58 0.34
CA SER A 244 10.99 12.21 1.60
C SER A 244 11.31 11.24 2.74
N THR A 245 12.02 11.72 3.76
CA THR A 245 12.47 10.99 4.97
C THR A 245 11.32 10.51 5.88
N CYS A 246 10.08 10.44 5.38
CA CYS A 246 8.88 10.02 6.10
C CYS A 246 8.76 8.49 6.28
N ALA A 247 9.77 7.72 5.87
CA ALA A 247 9.81 6.25 5.95
C ALA A 247 9.66 5.67 7.38
N ASN A 248 9.58 6.51 8.43
CA ASN A 248 9.53 6.08 9.83
C ASN A 248 8.24 6.42 10.60
N LEU A 249 7.19 6.97 9.97
CA LEU A 249 5.94 7.29 10.69
C LEU A 249 5.09 6.08 11.09
N GLN A 250 5.30 4.91 10.47
CA GLN A 250 4.54 3.69 10.81
C GLN A 250 5.08 2.89 12.00
N VAL A 251 6.19 3.32 12.64
CA VAL A 251 6.77 2.57 13.77
C VAL A 251 6.48 3.22 15.14
N ILE A 252 6.20 4.53 15.21
CA ILE A 252 6.16 5.24 16.51
C ILE A 252 4.74 5.36 17.09
N SER A 253 3.68 5.39 16.28
CA SER A 253 2.31 5.59 16.83
C SER A 253 1.68 4.32 17.42
N SER A 254 2.26 3.14 17.18
CA SER A 254 1.78 1.84 17.68
C SER A 254 2.54 1.34 18.91
N LEU A 255 3.39 2.19 19.52
CA LEU A 255 4.07 1.91 20.79
C LEU A 255 3.51 2.73 21.97
N PHE A 256 2.44 3.51 21.74
CA PHE A 256 1.81 4.35 22.77
C PHE A 256 0.30 4.11 22.95
N TYR A 257 -0.21 2.93 22.55
CA TYR A 257 -1.44 2.32 23.07
C TYR A 257 -1.36 0.80 22.97
#